data_AF-A0AA96X954-F1
#
_entry.id   AF-A0AA96X954-F1
#
_cell.length_a   1.000
_cell.length_b   1.000
_cell.length_c   1.000
_cell.angle_alpha   90.00
_cell.angle_beta   90.00
_cell.angle_gamma   90.00
#
_symmetry.space_group_name_H-M   'P 1'
#
loop_
_entity.id
_entity.type
_entity.pdbx_description
1 polymer ?
#
loop_
_entity_poly.entity_id
_entity_poly.type
_entity_poly.pdbx_seq_one_letter_code
_entity_poly.pdbx_strand_id
1 'polypeptide(L)'
;MTHAAEDAQLEVNMGGRVVRRFRNRLYLTPELAPIANNSDKSWHWDGRSNLTLPAGGILRPLSDWPVGDYRVCYRKGGERAHPVNRSRSQTLKKLLQEWALEPWLRDRVPLVFLGDDLVAVAGLFSCKAGCAIPDEPPGWRFFD
;
A
#
# COMPACT_ATOMS: atom_id res chain seq x y z
N MET A 1 -21.86 -19.49 -15.84
CA MET A 1 -21.86 -18.04 -15.56
C MET A 1 -20.42 -17.57 -15.36
N THR A 2 -19.78 -17.13 -16.44
CA THR A 2 -18.36 -16.75 -16.47
C THR A 2 -18.23 -15.24 -16.31
N HIS A 3 -18.09 -14.76 -15.06
CA HIS A 3 -17.65 -13.39 -14.79
C HIS A 3 -16.15 -13.42 -14.45
N ALA A 4 -15.30 -13.26 -15.46
CA ALA A 4 -13.86 -13.09 -15.26
C ALA A 4 -13.19 -12.43 -16.47
N ALA A 5 -13.64 -11.23 -16.86
CA ALA A 5 -12.89 -10.37 -17.79
C ALA A 5 -13.42 -8.91 -17.79
N GLU A 6 -13.52 -8.25 -16.62
CA GLU A 6 -13.89 -6.81 -16.56
C GLU A 6 -12.74 -5.90 -16.07
N ASP A 7 -11.55 -6.44 -15.86
CA ASP A 7 -10.37 -5.67 -15.43
C ASP A 7 -9.31 -5.65 -16.55
N ALA A 8 -9.75 -5.39 -17.79
CA ALA A 8 -8.81 -5.08 -18.88
C ALA A 8 -8.13 -3.74 -18.55
N GLN A 9 -6.92 -3.82 -18.00
CA GLN A 9 -6.05 -2.66 -17.81
C GLN A 9 -5.73 -2.05 -19.17
N LEU A 10 -6.48 -1.02 -19.55
CA LEU A 10 -6.10 -0.17 -20.67
C LEU A 10 -5.10 0.85 -20.16
N GLU A 11 -3.84 0.69 -20.54
CA GLU A 11 -2.79 1.69 -20.36
C GLU A 11 -2.46 2.30 -21.72
N VAL A 12 -2.76 3.60 -21.87
CA VAL A 12 -2.36 4.36 -23.07
C VAL A 12 -1.34 5.39 -22.66
N ASN A 13 -0.14 5.32 -23.25
CA ASN A 13 0.90 6.33 -23.06
C ASN A 13 0.63 7.52 -23.99
N MET A 14 0.53 8.72 -23.42
CA MET A 14 0.36 9.98 -24.14
C MET A 14 1.39 10.98 -23.63
N GLY A 15 2.61 10.93 -24.17
CA GLY A 15 3.65 11.94 -23.93
C GLY A 15 4.12 12.01 -22.48
N GLY A 16 4.49 10.88 -21.88
CA GLY A 16 5.01 10.79 -20.51
C GLY A 16 3.92 10.72 -19.42
N ARG A 17 2.65 10.68 -19.84
CA ARG A 17 1.50 10.36 -18.99
C ARG A 17 0.88 9.05 -19.44
N VAL A 18 0.31 8.31 -18.49
CA VAL A 18 -0.40 7.07 -18.71
C VAL A 18 -1.86 7.28 -18.31
N VAL A 19 -2.76 7.03 -19.25
CA VAL A 19 -4.19 6.92 -19.00
C VAL A 19 -4.48 5.51 -18.53
N ARG A 20 -5.13 5.38 -17.38
CA ARG A 20 -5.49 4.08 -16.77
C ARG A 20 -6.99 4.03 -16.50
N ARG A 21 -7.62 2.89 -16.75
CA ARG A 21 -9.04 2.65 -16.41
C ARG A 21 -9.14 1.74 -15.20
N PHE A 22 -9.95 2.12 -14.21
CA PHE A 22 -10.29 1.25 -13.08
C PHE A 22 -11.66 1.64 -12.50
N ARG A 23 -12.53 0.66 -12.24
CA ARG A 23 -13.90 0.85 -11.70
C ARG A 23 -14.70 1.98 -12.38
N ASN A 24 -14.73 1.94 -13.72
CA ASN A 24 -15.40 2.92 -14.57
C ASN A 24 -14.91 4.38 -14.41
N ARG A 25 -13.69 4.58 -13.91
CA ARG A 25 -13.00 5.88 -13.86
C ARG A 25 -11.75 5.85 -14.72
N LEU A 26 -11.43 7.00 -15.30
CA LEU A 26 -10.18 7.23 -16.01
C LEU A 26 -9.24 8.03 -15.11
N TYR A 27 -7.98 7.61 -15.06
CA TYR A 27 -6.93 8.23 -14.29
C TYR A 27 -5.85 8.68 -15.25
N LEU A 28 -5.39 9.92 -15.11
CA LEU A 28 -4.21 10.40 -15.81
C LEU A 28 -3.08 10.48 -14.79
N THR A 29 -2.02 9.73 -15.04
CA THR A 29 -0.92 9.53 -14.09
C THR A 29 0.42 9.69 -14.81
N PRO A 30 1.51 10.05 -14.13
CA PRO A 30 2.83 9.93 -14.73
C PRO A 30 3.15 8.47 -15.06
N GLU A 31 4.10 8.27 -15.96
CA GLU A 31 4.76 6.98 -16.11
C GLU A 31 5.43 6.59 -14.78
N LEU A 32 5.08 5.42 -14.26
CA LEU A 32 5.52 5.02 -12.93
C LEU A 32 6.80 4.19 -13.03
N ALA A 33 7.84 4.60 -12.31
CA ALA A 33 9.10 3.86 -12.27
C ALA A 33 8.87 2.41 -11.79
N PRO A 34 9.51 1.39 -12.41
CA PRO A 34 9.37 0.00 -12.01
C PRO A 34 9.74 -0.23 -10.53
N ILE A 35 8.96 -1.07 -9.85
CA ILE A 35 9.18 -1.41 -8.43
C ILE A 35 10.14 -2.60 -8.29
N ALA A 36 10.35 -3.37 -9.37
CA ALA A 36 11.13 -4.62 -9.36
C ALA A 36 12.51 -4.50 -8.71
N ASN A 37 13.17 -3.34 -8.83
CA ASN A 37 14.49 -3.11 -8.23
C ASN A 37 14.46 -2.86 -6.70
N ASN A 38 13.27 -2.76 -6.12
CA ASN A 38 13.03 -2.44 -4.72
C ASN A 38 12.06 -3.39 -4.03
N SER A 39 11.55 -4.42 -4.72
CA SER A 39 10.59 -5.38 -4.14
C SER A 39 11.16 -6.08 -2.90
N ASP A 40 12.45 -6.39 -2.90
CA ASP A 40 13.13 -7.06 -1.78
C ASP A 40 13.75 -6.14 -0.74
N LYS A 41 13.70 -4.83 -0.98
CA LYS A 41 14.27 -3.86 -0.04
C LYS A 41 13.30 -3.58 1.09
N SER A 42 13.88 -3.23 2.24
CA SER A 42 13.14 -2.67 3.36
C SER A 42 13.86 -1.43 3.88
N TRP A 43 13.09 -0.55 4.49
CA TRP A 43 13.53 0.73 5.02
C TRP A 43 13.14 0.81 6.49
N HIS A 44 14.03 1.36 7.29
CA HIS A 44 13.75 1.64 8.69
C HIS A 44 12.90 2.91 8.81
N TRP A 45 11.93 2.89 9.73
CA TRP A 45 11.08 4.01 10.06
C TRP A 45 10.90 4.12 11.57
N ASP A 46 10.97 5.34 12.09
CA ASP A 46 10.90 5.66 13.52
C ASP A 46 9.47 5.86 14.05
N GLY A 47 8.48 5.87 13.16
CA GLY A 47 7.07 6.16 13.47
C GLY A 47 6.74 7.65 13.63
N ARG A 48 7.73 8.55 13.47
CA ARG A 48 7.60 9.99 13.77
C ARG A 48 8.00 10.92 12.64
N SER A 49 8.93 10.50 11.80
CA SER A 49 9.45 11.30 10.71
C SER A 49 8.78 10.89 9.40
N ASN A 50 8.73 11.78 8.42
CA ASN A 50 8.35 11.35 7.07
C ASN A 50 9.41 10.40 6.53
N LEU A 51 9.00 9.27 5.95
CA LEU A 51 9.90 8.37 5.25
C LEU A 51 9.65 8.46 3.74
N THR A 52 10.65 8.91 3.01
CA THR A 52 10.65 8.88 1.54
C THR A 52 11.01 7.48 1.06
N LEU A 53 10.11 6.87 0.32
CA LEU A 53 10.26 5.57 -0.30
C LEU A 53 10.66 5.75 -1.77
N PRO A 54 11.33 4.76 -2.38
CA PRO A 54 11.64 4.81 -3.81
C PRO A 54 10.39 4.97 -4.68
N ALA A 55 10.57 5.30 -5.96
CA ALA A 55 9.46 5.42 -6.91
C ALA A 55 8.34 6.41 -6.50
N GLY A 56 8.63 7.38 -5.62
CA GLY A 56 7.78 8.55 -5.35
C GLY A 56 6.86 8.46 -4.12
N GLY A 57 6.90 7.36 -3.37
CA GLY A 57 6.07 7.21 -2.17
C GLY A 57 6.61 8.00 -0.97
N ILE A 58 5.73 8.62 -0.19
CA ILE A 58 6.06 9.21 1.12
C ILE A 58 5.12 8.61 2.16
N LEU A 59 5.70 7.93 3.14
CA LEU A 59 5.01 7.51 4.35
C LEU A 59 5.03 8.67 5.34
N ARG A 60 3.85 9.04 5.85
CA ARG A 60 3.67 10.12 6.82
C ARG A 60 3.20 9.54 8.14
N PRO A 61 3.79 9.96 9.27
CA PRO A 61 3.35 9.55 10.59
C PRO A 61 1.92 10.05 10.86
N LEU A 62 1.18 9.27 11.65
CA LEU A 62 0.02 9.78 12.37
C LEU A 62 0.52 10.42 13.68
N SER A 63 -0.15 11.47 14.17
CA SER A 63 0.35 12.25 15.33
C SER A 63 0.54 11.40 16.59
N ASP A 64 -0.33 10.42 16.80
CA ASP A 64 -0.34 9.46 17.91
C ASP A 64 0.31 8.12 17.54
N TRP A 65 0.95 8.01 16.37
CA TRP A 65 1.71 6.82 16.03
C TRP A 65 2.89 6.62 17.00
N PRO A 66 3.07 5.42 17.56
CA PRO A 66 4.13 5.20 18.55
C PRO A 66 5.52 5.31 17.94
N VAL A 67 6.48 5.74 18.76
CA VAL A 67 7.90 5.65 18.41
C VAL A 67 8.29 4.19 18.45
N GLY A 68 9.02 3.72 17.45
CA GLY A 68 9.46 2.33 17.38
C GLY A 68 10.45 2.07 16.27
N ASP A 69 10.92 0.83 16.19
CA ASP A 69 11.75 0.34 15.09
C ASP A 69 10.85 -0.39 14.09
N TYR A 70 10.32 0.36 13.13
CA TYR A 70 9.46 -0.19 12.10
C TYR A 70 10.25 -0.52 10.85
N ARG A 71 9.94 -1.68 10.28
CA ARG A 71 10.42 -2.08 8.97
C ARG A 71 9.34 -1.83 7.94
N VAL A 72 9.64 -0.98 6.96
CA VAL A 72 8.75 -0.65 5.85
C VAL A 72 9.22 -1.35 4.59
N CYS A 73 8.32 -2.01 3.87
CA CYS A 73 8.65 -2.59 2.56
C CYS A 73 7.47 -2.44 1.60
N TYR A 74 7.74 -2.67 0.32
CA TYR A 74 6.67 -2.86 -0.66
C TYR A 74 6.09 -4.26 -0.56
N ARG A 75 4.90 -4.39 -1.16
CA ARG A 75 4.24 -5.67 -1.29
C ARG A 75 5.03 -6.57 -2.24
N LYS A 76 5.32 -7.79 -1.81
CA LYS A 76 5.93 -8.89 -2.59
C LYS A 76 4.89 -9.89 -3.09
N GLY A 77 3.75 -9.97 -2.40
CA GLY A 77 2.71 -10.97 -2.62
C GLY A 77 2.82 -12.14 -1.65
N GLY A 78 1.66 -12.73 -1.32
CA GLY A 78 1.54 -13.82 -0.35
C GLY A 78 1.26 -13.35 1.08
N GLU A 79 1.35 -12.05 1.36
CA GLU A 79 1.11 -11.50 2.69
C GLU A 79 -0.34 -11.70 3.13
N ARG A 80 -0.50 -11.78 4.44
CA ARG A 80 -1.80 -11.81 5.12
C ARG A 80 -1.86 -10.65 6.09
N ALA A 81 -3.05 -10.10 6.26
CA ALA A 81 -3.30 -9.04 7.21
C ALA A 81 -4.58 -9.31 7.99
N HIS A 82 -4.66 -8.78 9.20
CA HIS A 82 -5.85 -8.85 10.04
C HIS A 82 -6.26 -7.42 10.42
N PRO A 83 -7.06 -6.73 9.59
CA PRO A 83 -7.49 -5.37 9.88
C PRO A 83 -8.19 -5.26 11.25
N VAL A 84 -7.95 -4.17 11.99
CA VAL A 84 -8.52 -3.94 13.33
C VAL A 84 -10.05 -4.06 13.36
N ASN A 85 -10.70 -3.57 12.30
CA ASN A 85 -12.16 -3.56 12.13
C ASN A 85 -12.74 -4.88 11.60
N ARG A 86 -11.99 -5.99 11.63
CA ARG A 86 -12.46 -7.30 11.14
C ARG A 86 -12.23 -8.46 12.09
N SER A 87 -13.09 -9.46 11.94
CA SER A 87 -13.08 -10.69 12.75
C SER A 87 -12.00 -11.68 12.34
N ARG A 88 -11.63 -11.77 11.06
CA ARG A 88 -10.69 -12.77 10.53
C ARG A 88 -9.60 -12.15 9.65
N SER A 89 -8.41 -12.76 9.70
CA SER A 89 -7.31 -12.52 8.76
C SER A 89 -7.68 -12.94 7.32
N GLN A 90 -7.20 -12.20 6.33
CA GLN A 90 -7.37 -12.48 4.91
C GLN A 90 -6.06 -12.23 4.14
N THR A 91 -5.95 -12.76 2.93
CA THR A 91 -4.82 -12.43 2.05
C THR A 91 -4.83 -10.94 1.74
N LEU A 92 -3.65 -10.32 1.74
CA LEU A 92 -3.50 -8.89 1.47
C LEU A 92 -4.05 -8.56 0.07
N LYS A 93 -3.83 -9.43 -0.92
CA LYS A 93 -4.40 -9.29 -2.28
C LYS A 93 -5.91 -9.05 -2.23
N LYS A 94 -6.65 -9.87 -1.47
CA LYS A 94 -8.11 -9.76 -1.38
C LYS A 94 -8.52 -8.49 -0.63
N LEU A 95 -7.81 -8.13 0.43
CA LEU A 95 -8.05 -6.88 1.17
C LEU A 95 -7.85 -5.64 0.29
N LEU A 96 -6.78 -5.58 -0.51
CA LEU A 96 -6.52 -4.47 -1.43
C LEU A 96 -7.60 -4.37 -2.53
N GLN A 97 -8.11 -5.51 -3.00
CA GLN A 97 -9.22 -5.54 -3.97
C GLN A 97 -10.52 -5.02 -3.36
N GLU A 98 -10.84 -5.46 -2.14
CA GLU A 98 -12.04 -5.02 -1.40
C GLU A 98 -11.98 -3.52 -1.10
N TRP A 99 -10.82 -3.01 -0.66
CA TRP A 99 -10.58 -1.59 -0.45
C TRP A 99 -10.44 -0.76 -1.73
N ALA A 100 -10.67 -1.37 -2.88
CA ALA A 100 -10.63 -0.67 -4.16
C ALA A 100 -9.28 -0.02 -4.47
N LEU A 101 -8.17 -0.47 -3.87
CA LEU A 101 -6.88 0.10 -4.20
C LEU A 101 -6.60 -0.13 -5.68
N GLU A 102 -6.24 0.94 -6.38
CA GLU A 102 -5.98 0.91 -7.81
C GLU A 102 -4.84 -0.06 -8.13
N PRO A 103 -4.95 -0.87 -9.19
CA PRO A 103 -3.98 -1.92 -9.49
C PRO A 103 -2.51 -1.45 -9.52
N TRP A 104 -2.24 -0.26 -10.08
CA TRP A 104 -0.89 0.32 -10.19
C TRP A 104 -0.31 0.83 -8.85
N LEU A 105 -1.15 0.97 -7.82
CA LEU A 105 -0.76 1.30 -6.45
C LEU A 105 -0.53 0.04 -5.59
N ARG A 106 -1.09 -1.12 -5.96
CA ARG A 106 -1.10 -2.32 -5.10
C ARG A 106 0.28 -2.86 -4.76
N ASP A 107 1.24 -2.74 -5.66
CA ASP A 107 2.62 -3.17 -5.41
C ASP A 107 3.47 -2.03 -4.81
N ARG A 108 2.90 -0.82 -4.70
CA ARG A 108 3.55 0.40 -4.20
C ARG A 108 3.09 0.79 -2.81
N VAL A 109 2.00 0.22 -2.33
CA VAL A 109 1.47 0.54 -1.01
C VAL A 109 2.50 0.12 0.05
N PRO A 110 2.90 1.03 0.95
CA PRO A 110 3.85 0.71 2.02
C PRO A 110 3.21 -0.24 3.03
N LEU A 111 3.91 -1.33 3.31
CA LEU A 111 3.60 -2.26 4.38
C LEU A 111 4.50 -1.95 5.57
N VAL A 112 3.91 -1.69 6.73
CA VAL A 112 4.62 -1.32 7.96
C VAL A 112 4.63 -2.52 8.90
N PHE A 113 5.83 -2.96 9.28
CA PHE A 113 6.04 -4.09 10.18
C PHE A 113 6.69 -3.63 11.48
N LEU A 114 6.31 -4.26 12.59
CA LEU A 114 7.07 -4.24 13.84
C LEU A 114 7.61 -5.65 14.08
N GLY A 115 8.92 -5.84 13.92
CA GLY A 115 9.50 -7.18 13.79
C GLY A 115 8.94 -7.92 12.55
N ASP A 116 8.25 -9.03 12.79
CA ASP A 116 7.62 -9.85 11.76
C ASP A 116 6.10 -9.59 11.60
N ASP A 117 5.51 -8.82 12.52
CA ASP A 117 4.08 -8.52 12.51
C ASP A 117 3.77 -7.35 11.58
N LEU A 118 2.87 -7.56 10.62
CA LEU A 118 2.31 -6.49 9.80
C LEU A 118 1.36 -5.66 10.68
N VAL A 119 1.76 -4.42 10.99
CA VAL A 119 1.00 -3.52 11.87
C VAL A 119 0.13 -2.54 11.09
N ALA A 120 0.49 -2.19 9.86
CA ALA A 120 -0.36 -1.36 9.00
C ALA A 120 -0.09 -1.51 7.52
N VAL A 121 -1.12 -1.22 6.73
CA VAL A 121 -1.04 -0.94 5.30
C VAL A 121 -1.32 0.55 5.13
N ALA A 122 -0.29 1.32 4.81
CA ALA A 122 -0.33 2.77 4.90
C ALA A 122 -1.43 3.38 4.01
N GLY A 123 -2.17 4.35 4.55
CA GLY A 123 -3.31 4.99 3.92
C GLY A 123 -4.56 4.13 3.76
N LEU A 124 -4.57 2.87 4.23
CA LEU A 124 -5.71 1.96 4.10
C LEU A 124 -6.24 1.44 5.45
N PHE A 125 -5.42 0.74 6.23
CA PHE A 125 -5.87 0.20 7.53
C PHE A 125 -4.70 -0.21 8.44
N SER A 126 -4.92 -0.09 9.75
CA SER A 126 -4.09 -0.74 10.77
C SER A 126 -4.52 -2.20 10.97
N CYS A 127 -3.57 -3.01 11.45
CA CYS A 127 -3.77 -4.42 11.71
C CYS A 127 -3.78 -4.70 13.21
N LYS A 128 -4.50 -5.77 13.61
CA LYS A 128 -4.39 -6.32 14.95
C LYS A 128 -2.98 -6.87 15.12
N ALA A 129 -2.25 -6.30 16.07
CA ALA A 129 -0.92 -6.73 16.46
C ALA A 129 -0.85 -6.93 17.98
N GLY A 130 0.18 -7.61 18.46
CA GLY A 130 0.42 -7.77 19.90
C GLY A 130 0.83 -6.46 20.61
N CYS A 131 1.05 -5.39 19.86
CA CYS A 131 1.41 -4.07 20.35
C CYS A 131 0.26 -3.07 20.17
N ALA A 132 0.26 -2.01 20.97
CA ALA A 132 -0.69 -0.91 20.84
C ALA A 132 -0.34 -0.08 19.59
N ILE A 133 -1.17 -0.19 18.56
CA ILE A 133 -1.10 0.58 17.31
C ILE A 133 -2.44 1.30 17.14
N PRO A 134 -2.46 2.58 16.72
CA PRO A 134 -3.70 3.30 16.44
C PRO A 134 -4.55 2.57 15.39
N ASP A 135 -5.88 2.63 15.51
CA ASP A 135 -6.80 2.05 14.52
C ASP A 135 -6.66 2.73 13.14
N GLU A 136 -6.25 4.00 13.15
CA GLU A 136 -5.93 4.76 11.95
C GLU A 136 -4.49 4.47 11.48
N PRO A 137 -4.28 4.13 10.20
CA PRO A 137 -2.95 3.85 9.66
C PRO A 137 -2.13 5.13 9.45
N PRO A 138 -0.80 5.03 9.33
CA PRO A 138 0.00 6.15 8.85
C PRO A 138 -0.40 6.53 7.44
N GLY A 139 -0.28 7.82 7.11
CA GLY A 139 -0.66 8.35 5.81
C GLY A 139 0.30 7.90 4.71
N TRP A 140 -0.21 7.73 3.49
CA TRP A 140 0.60 7.47 2.31
C TRP A 140 0.29 8.48 1.21
N ARG A 141 1.33 9.17 0.73
CA ARG A 141 1.24 10.08 -0.41
C ARG A 141 2.09 9.54 -1.57
N PHE A 142 1.52 9.48 -2.76
CA PHE A 142 2.18 8.89 -3.93
C PHE A 142 2.11 9.77 -5.20
N PHE A 143 1.08 10.60 -5.33
CA PHE A 143 1.00 11.64 -6.34
C PHE A 143 1.06 13.00 -5.64
N ASP A 144 1.84 13.93 -6.20
CA ASP A 144 1.89 15.34 -5.82
C ASP A 144 1.00 16.14 -6.77
#